data_AF-A0A9E2BNC0-F1
#
_entry.id   AF-A0A9E2BNC0-F1
#
_cell.length_a   1.000
_cell.length_b   1.000
_cell.length_c   1.000
_cell.angle_alpha   90.00
_cell.angle_beta   90.00
_cell.angle_gamma   90.00
#
_symmetry.space_group_name_H-M   'P 1'
#
loop_
_entity.id
_entity.type
_entity.pdbx_description
1 polymer ?
#
loop_
_entity_poly.entity_id
_entity_poly.type
_entity_poly.pdbx_seq_one_letter_code
_entity_poly.pdbx_strand_id
1 'polypeptide(L)'
;MEGVERRYILYMGPLSCVTSFFARVWSDSPNLWWPEDRQWFAATDIDLDSTYVGGSEALVEALANDPRFEVLPARRDDPTYKEEVDL
;
A
#
# COMPACT_ATOMS: atom_id res chain seq x y z
N MET A 1 14.29 14.84 15.89
CA MET A 1 13.70 13.64 16.49
C MET A 1 14.23 12.46 15.69
N GLU A 2 15.10 11.63 16.27
CA GLU A 2 15.48 10.36 15.65
C GLU A 2 14.19 9.54 15.49
N GLY A 3 13.81 9.26 14.25
CA GLY A 3 12.58 8.53 13.94
C GLY A 3 12.67 7.09 14.45
N VAL A 4 11.56 6.59 15.01
CA VAL A 4 11.45 5.17 15.38
C VAL A 4 11.68 4.33 14.11
N GLU A 5 12.73 3.52 14.12
CA GLU A 5 13.02 2.63 13.00
C GLU A 5 11.98 1.50 12.95
N ARG A 6 11.18 1.47 11.87
CA ARG A 6 10.24 0.37 11.63
C ARG A 6 11.00 -0.85 11.13
N ARG A 7 10.85 -1.98 11.82
CA ARG A 7 11.38 -3.28 11.40
C ARG A 7 10.29 -4.10 10.76
N TYR A 8 10.49 -4.51 9.51
CA TYR A 8 9.56 -5.35 8.76
C TYR A 8 10.08 -6.79 8.66
N ILE A 9 9.15 -7.74 8.60
CA ILE A 9 9.43 -9.14 8.25
C ILE A 9 8.98 -9.36 6.81
N LEU A 10 9.86 -9.92 5.98
CA LEU A 10 9.55 -10.23 4.59
C LEU A 10 9.11 -11.70 4.45
N TYR A 11 7.97 -11.89 3.81
CA TYR A 11 7.45 -13.19 3.40
C TYR A 11 7.41 -13.26 1.87
N MET A 12 7.60 -14.45 1.31
CA MET A 12 7.57 -14.69 -0.13
C MET A 12 6.66 -15.86 -0.45
N GLY A 13 5.88 -15.75 -1.52
CA GLY A 13 4.99 -16.80 -1.98
C GLY A 13 4.08 -16.32 -3.11
N PRO A 14 3.24 -17.22 -3.66
CA PRO A 14 2.30 -16.86 -4.71
C PRO A 14 1.29 -15.81 -4.24
N LEU A 15 0.93 -14.88 -5.13
CA LEU A 15 -0.08 -13.86 -4.87
C LEU A 15 -1.41 -14.44 -4.40
N SER A 16 -1.79 -15.60 -4.96
CA SER A 16 -3.00 -16.34 -4.61
C SER A 16 -3.06 -16.79 -3.15
N CYS A 17 -1.93 -16.83 -2.45
CA CYS A 17 -1.87 -17.25 -1.06
C CYS A 17 -2.04 -16.09 -0.07
N VAL A 18 -1.90 -14.82 -0.49
CA VAL A 18 -1.86 -13.65 0.40
C VAL A 18 -3.07 -13.60 1.33
N THR A 19 -4.30 -13.69 0.80
CA THR A 19 -5.52 -13.64 1.62
C THR A 19 -5.59 -14.78 2.63
N SER A 20 -5.32 -16.02 2.20
CA SER A 20 -5.37 -17.20 3.08
C SER A 20 -4.27 -17.22 4.14
N PHE A 21 -3.08 -16.70 3.82
CA PHE A 21 -1.94 -16.63 4.72
C PHE A 21 -2.19 -15.59 5.80
N PHE A 22 -2.56 -14.37 5.38
CA PHE A 22 -2.80 -13.29 6.29
C PHE A 22 -4.02 -13.53 7.16
N ALA A 23 -5.12 -14.11 6.64
CA ALA A 23 -6.27 -14.49 7.47
C ALA A 23 -5.97 -15.55 8.55
N ARG A 24 -4.86 -16.31 8.42
CA ARG A 24 -4.48 -17.37 9.35
C ARG A 24 -3.39 -16.96 10.33
N VAL A 25 -2.46 -16.11 9.88
CA VAL A 25 -1.29 -15.70 10.68
C VAL A 25 -1.55 -14.36 11.38
N TRP A 26 -2.34 -13.48 10.76
CA TRP A 26 -2.73 -12.17 11.29
C TRP A 26 -4.24 -11.93 11.07
N SER A 27 -4.72 -10.74 11.39
CA SER A 27 -6.10 -10.33 11.08
C SER A 27 -6.18 -9.30 9.94
N ASP A 28 -5.02 -8.79 9.49
CA ASP A 28 -4.90 -7.66 8.57
C ASP A 28 -4.12 -8.04 7.30
N SER A 29 -4.14 -7.18 6.29
CA SER A 29 -3.33 -7.31 5.06
C SER A 29 -1.84 -7.04 5.31
N PRO A 30 -0.91 -7.49 4.42
CA PRO A 30 0.48 -7.07 4.48
C PRO A 30 0.59 -5.55 4.40
N ASN A 31 1.45 -4.95 5.22
CA ASN A 31 1.62 -3.49 5.14
C ASN A 31 2.24 -3.08 3.81
N LEU A 32 3.27 -3.80 3.37
CA LEU A 32 4.01 -3.53 2.14
C LEU A 32 4.10 -4.81 1.31
N TRP A 33 3.83 -4.73 0.01
CA TRP A 33 3.90 -5.90 -0.88
C TRP A 33 4.11 -5.51 -2.35
N TRP A 34 4.81 -6.38 -3.07
CA TRP A 34 5.22 -6.20 -4.47
C TRP A 34 5.52 -7.56 -5.12
N PRO A 35 5.45 -7.68 -6.46
CA PRO A 35 5.86 -8.87 -7.19
C PRO A 35 7.38 -8.95 -7.29
N GLU A 36 7.92 -10.14 -7.56
CA GLU A 36 9.38 -10.37 -7.67
C GLU A 36 10.07 -9.45 -8.71
N ASP A 37 9.37 -9.15 -9.80
CA ASP A 37 9.83 -8.28 -10.89
C ASP A 37 9.68 -6.77 -10.61
N ARG A 38 9.14 -6.40 -9.44
CA ARG A 38 8.94 -5.02 -8.96
C ARG A 38 8.13 -4.14 -9.93
N GLN A 39 7.24 -4.72 -10.74
CA GLN A 39 6.44 -3.94 -11.69
C GLN A 39 5.39 -3.04 -11.01
N TRP A 40 5.04 -3.34 -9.75
CA TRP A 40 4.19 -2.50 -8.91
C TRP A 40 4.56 -2.63 -7.44
N PHE A 41 4.06 -1.72 -6.62
CA PHE A 41 4.22 -1.72 -5.18
C PHE A 41 2.95 -1.19 -4.52
N ALA A 42 2.53 -1.81 -3.43
CA ALA A 42 1.40 -1.36 -2.64
C ALA A 42 1.80 -1.19 -1.17
N ALA A 43 1.41 -0.05 -0.59
CA ALA A 43 1.56 0.27 0.83
C ALA A 43 0.20 0.54 1.45
N THR A 44 -0.11 -0.20 2.50
CA THR A 44 -1.25 0.00 3.40
C THR A 44 -0.69 -0.10 4.82
N ASP A 45 -0.86 0.90 5.66
CA ASP A 45 -0.34 0.86 7.03
C ASP A 45 -1.36 1.57 7.91
N ILE A 46 -1.35 1.27 9.22
CA ILE A 46 -2.29 1.86 10.17
C ILE A 46 -2.13 3.39 10.25
N ASP A 47 -0.94 3.89 9.91
CA ASP A 47 -0.63 5.32 9.89
C ASP A 47 -0.94 6.00 8.53
N LEU A 48 -1.48 5.27 7.55
CA LEU A 48 -1.82 5.81 6.22
C LEU A 48 -3.34 5.97 6.05
N ASP A 49 -3.75 7.12 5.54
CA ASP A 49 -5.17 7.41 5.26
C ASP A 49 -5.71 6.65 4.03
N SER A 50 -4.82 6.03 3.25
CA SER A 50 -5.15 5.39 1.99
C SER A 50 -4.16 4.28 1.67
N THR A 51 -4.56 3.38 0.78
CA THR A 51 -3.61 2.46 0.15
C THR A 51 -2.91 3.19 -0.98
N TYR A 52 -1.59 3.28 -0.92
CA TYR A 52 -0.77 3.86 -1.98
C TYR A 52 -0.31 2.77 -2.93
N VAL A 53 -0.54 2.97 -4.22
CA VAL A 53 -0.10 2.05 -5.28
C VAL A 53 0.81 2.78 -6.24
N GLY A 54 2.02 2.24 -6.42
CA GLY A 54 3.00 2.71 -7.39
C GLY A 54 3.26 1.67 -8.47
N GLY A 55 3.48 2.11 -9.70
CA GLY A 55 3.76 1.24 -10.84
C GLY A 55 3.92 2.04 -12.13
N SER A 56 3.75 1.38 -13.27
CA SER A 56 3.72 2.06 -14.57
C SER A 56 2.50 2.99 -14.71
N GLU A 57 2.59 3.99 -15.60
CA GLU A 57 1.45 4.87 -15.93
C GLU A 57 0.23 4.07 -16.39
N ALA A 58 0.44 3.02 -17.21
CA ALA A 58 -0.64 2.15 -17.68
C ALA A 58 -1.36 1.43 -16.52
N LEU A 59 -0.63 1.03 -15.47
CA LEU A 59 -1.21 0.43 -14.28
C LEU A 59 -2.03 1.46 -13.49
N VAL A 60 -1.49 2.66 -13.29
CA VAL A 60 -2.17 3.74 -12.56
C VAL A 60 -3.45 4.15 -13.30
N GLU A 61 -3.39 4.30 -14.62
CA GLU A 61 -4.55 4.59 -15.46
C GLU A 61 -5.59 3.47 -15.42
N ALA A 62 -5.17 2.21 -15.44
CA ALA A 62 -6.09 1.08 -15.31
C ALA A 62 -6.83 1.09 -13.96
N LEU A 63 -6.15 1.41 -12.86
CA LEU A 63 -6.77 1.55 -11.55
C LEU A 63 -7.74 2.74 -11.51
N ALA A 64 -7.33 3.90 -12.03
CA ALA A 64 -8.14 5.11 -12.03
C ALA A 64 -9.43 4.99 -12.86
N ASN A 65 -9.42 4.14 -13.89
CA ASN A 65 -10.58 3.88 -14.74
C ASN A 65 -11.44 2.70 -14.25
N ASP A 66 -11.03 1.98 -13.20
CA ASP A 66 -11.81 0.88 -12.64
C ASP A 66 -12.81 1.40 -11.60
N PRO A 67 -14.14 1.27 -11.85
CA PRO A 67 -15.16 1.86 -10.99
C PRO A 67 -15.25 1.23 -9.60
N ARG A 68 -14.50 0.16 -9.32
CA ARG A 68 -14.43 -0.46 -7.99
C ARG A 68 -13.55 0.31 -7.02
N PHE A 69 -12.72 1.24 -7.51
CA PHE A 69 -11.77 1.98 -6.70
C PHE A 69 -12.01 3.48 -6.80
N GLU A 70 -11.88 4.17 -5.67
CA GLU A 70 -11.60 5.60 -5.66
C GLU A 70 -10.07 5.76 -5.78
N VAL A 71 -9.61 6.47 -6.80
CA VAL A 71 -8.18 6.64 -7.06
C VAL A 71 -7.88 8.13 -7.20
N LEU A 72 -6.98 8.61 -6.34
CA LEU A 72 -6.47 9.97 -6.39
C LEU A 72 -4.99 9.93 -6.77
N PRO A 73 -4.51 10.83 -7.64
CA PRO A 73 -3.09 10.92 -7.94
C PRO A 73 -2.34 11.34 -6.67
N ALA A 74 -1.23 10.65 -6.39
CA ALA A 74 -0.33 10.97 -5.29
C ALA A 74 1.07 11.25 -5.83
N ARG A 75 1.69 12.32 -5.36
CA ARG A 75 3.10 12.67 -5.58
C ARG A 75 3.89 12.24 -4.35
N ARG A 76 5.19 12.02 -4.55
CA ARG A 76 6.11 11.62 -3.47
C ARG A 76 6.11 12.59 -2.27
N ASP A 77 5.89 13.87 -2.55
CA ASP A 77 5.94 14.93 -1.55
C ASP A 77 4.54 15.31 -1.03
N ASP A 78 3.49 14.61 -1.48
CA ASP A 78 2.16 14.79 -0.92
C ASP A 78 2.14 14.21 0.50
N PRO A 79 1.45 14.86 1.45
CA PRO A 79 1.32 14.34 2.80
C PRO A 79 0.54 13.03 2.77
N THR A 80 1.00 12.03 3.53
CA THR A 80 0.37 10.70 3.55
C THR A 80 -0.77 10.56 4.56
N TYR A 81 -0.98 11.62 5.33
CA TYR A 81 -2.01 11.79 6.35
C TYR A 81 -2.65 13.17 6.14
N LYS A 82 -3.93 13.31 6.44
CA LYS A 82 -4.54 14.63 6.62
C LYS A 82 -3.85 15.30 7.79
N GLU A 83 -3.30 16.50 7.59
CA GLU A 83 -3.03 17.39 8.71
C GLU A 83 -4.37 17.54 9.46
N GLU A 84 -4.39 17.24 10.77
CA GLU A 84 -5.55 17.58 11.59
C GLU A 84 -5.77 19.08 11.41
N VAL A 85 -6.87 19.44 10.73
CA VAL A 85 -7.30 20.83 10.68
C VAL A 85 -7.81 21.09 12.09
N ASP A 86 -6.99 21.77 12.90
CA ASP A 86 -7.43 22.32 14.18
C ASP A 86 -8.70 23.15 13.90
N LEU A 87 -9.86 22.62 14.30
CA LEU A 87 -11.14 23.33 14.33
C LEU A 87 -11.32 24.02 15.68
#